data_AF-A0AAJ0SGN3-F1
#
_entry.id   AF-A0AAJ0SGN3-F1
#
_cell.length_a   1.000
_cell.length_b   1.000
_cell.length_c   1.000
_cell.angle_alpha   90.00
_cell.angle_beta   90.00
_cell.angle_gamma   90.00
#
_symmetry.space_group_name_H-M   'P 1'
#
loop_
_entity.id
_entity.type
_entity.pdbx_description
1 polymer ?
#
loop_
_entity_poly.entity_id
_entity_poly.type
_entity_poly.pdbx_seq_one_letter_code
_entity_poly.pdbx_strand_id
1 'polypeptide(L)'
;MKIRDIAIVVFFFLTSNLWSESHINYMPNSQKNLIANIENIEKLNIDLNKVKNKKQFLKEWFLKNYLKSAQKLSIKEIKNDIYSVVVYEISLSYDSPTSLNKKYSIIYNRKLNTSFLVPFEFNRLFRCNKELMIGGYKESREYEFYQIYALKNKTLKLVMDTSKDCDYGIKVGYYRNDECLEYIPNRFTCSMSSTDQIEFIGKIKNYCKVNVDRNVNDLKPLTITNTKIIYKYSNIKSKWILHKGSNYKCW
;
A
#
# COMPACT_ATOMS: atom_id res chain seq x y z
N MET A 1 26.66 33.63 25.63
CA MET A 1 25.95 33.79 24.34
C MET A 1 25.42 35.20 24.25
N LYS A 2 25.88 35.97 23.27
CA LYS A 2 25.41 37.36 23.08
C LYS A 2 24.04 37.29 22.40
N ILE A 3 23.16 38.25 22.67
CA ILE A 3 21.79 38.33 22.09
C ILE A 3 21.77 38.18 20.56
N ARG A 4 22.89 38.54 19.91
CA ARG A 4 23.13 38.39 18.47
C ARG A 4 23.18 36.93 17.99
N ASP A 5 23.65 36.00 18.82
CA ASP A 5 23.73 34.57 18.50
C ASP A 5 22.35 33.90 18.55
N ILE A 6 21.45 34.41 19.40
CA ILE A 6 20.06 33.92 19.54
C ILE A 6 19.23 34.32 18.31
N ALA A 7 19.43 35.55 17.79
CA ALA A 7 18.69 36.04 16.63
C ALA A 7 18.97 35.24 15.35
N ILE A 8 20.22 34.80 15.14
CA ILE A 8 20.61 34.01 13.95
C ILE A 8 20.03 32.59 14.02
N VAL A 9 19.99 31.98 15.20
CA VAL A 9 19.38 30.65 15.39
C VAL A 9 17.87 30.71 15.16
N VAL A 10 17.18 31.73 15.68
CA VAL A 10 15.72 31.89 15.47
C VAL A 10 15.39 32.14 13.99
N PHE A 11 16.22 32.91 13.27
CA PHE A 11 16.01 33.14 11.83
C PHE A 11 16.19 31.86 11.00
N PHE A 12 17.19 31.03 11.32
CA PHE A 12 17.40 29.72 10.65
C PHE A 12 16.27 28.72 10.93
N PHE A 13 15.69 28.72 12.13
CA PHE A 13 14.54 27.87 12.47
C PHE A 13 13.23 28.33 11.80
N LEU A 14 13.06 29.63 11.55
CA LEU A 14 11.89 30.15 10.85
C LEU A 14 11.97 29.90 9.33
N THR A 15 13.15 29.98 8.72
CA THR A 15 13.31 29.74 7.27
C THR A 15 13.35 28.25 6.90
N SER A 16 13.77 27.37 7.80
CA SER A 16 13.76 25.91 7.56
C SER A 16 12.37 25.28 7.71
N ASN A 17 11.47 25.88 8.50
CA ASN A 17 10.06 25.48 8.58
C ASN A 17 9.21 25.94 7.37
N LEU A 18 9.74 26.81 6.51
CA LEU A 18 9.10 27.22 5.26
C LEU A 18 9.38 26.27 4.08
N TRP A 19 10.29 25.31 4.24
CA TRP A 19 10.76 24.43 3.15
C TRP A 19 10.15 23.02 3.13
N SER A 20 9.15 22.74 3.97
CA SER A 20 8.40 21.49 3.91
C SER A 20 6.91 21.68 3.60
N GLU A 21 6.55 22.69 2.81
CA GLU A 21 5.23 22.67 2.18
C GLU A 21 5.14 21.45 1.28
N SER A 22 4.28 20.50 1.67
CA SER A 22 4.03 19.29 0.91
C SER A 22 3.74 19.65 -0.55
N HIS A 23 4.40 18.97 -1.51
CA HIS A 23 4.17 19.16 -2.95
C HIS A 23 2.69 19.08 -3.37
N ILE A 24 1.82 18.56 -2.50
CA ILE A 24 0.36 18.55 -2.61
C ILE A 24 -0.21 19.97 -2.71
N ASN A 25 0.41 20.99 -2.11
CA ASN A 25 -0.11 22.36 -2.12
C ASN A 25 -0.03 23.06 -3.48
N TYR A 26 0.95 22.70 -4.31
CA TYR A 26 1.21 23.30 -5.63
C TYR A 26 0.45 22.61 -6.78
N MET A 27 -0.33 21.57 -6.49
CA MET A 27 -1.11 20.88 -7.51
C MET A 27 -2.43 21.62 -7.80
N PRO A 28 -2.89 21.68 -9.06
CA PRO A 28 -4.22 22.15 -9.39
C PRO A 28 -5.28 21.40 -8.56
N ASN A 29 -6.31 22.08 -8.06
CA ASN A 29 -7.36 21.46 -7.23
C ASN A 29 -8.03 20.25 -7.90
N SER A 30 -8.06 20.21 -9.23
CA SER A 30 -8.55 19.07 -10.00
C SER A 30 -7.68 17.81 -9.86
N GLN A 31 -6.37 17.95 -9.66
CA GLN A 31 -5.44 16.86 -9.36
C GLN A 31 -5.45 16.49 -7.88
N LYS A 32 -5.61 17.47 -6.96
CA LYS A 32 -5.77 17.19 -5.52
C LYS A 32 -7.01 16.34 -5.24
N ASN A 33 -8.14 16.69 -5.84
CA ASN A 33 -9.39 15.91 -5.72
C ASN A 33 -9.26 14.52 -6.38
N LEU A 34 -8.49 14.41 -7.46
CA LEU A 34 -8.17 13.13 -8.08
C LEU A 34 -7.38 12.24 -7.11
N ILE A 35 -6.30 12.75 -6.52
CA ILE A 35 -5.43 12.04 -5.57
C ILE A 35 -6.22 11.62 -4.31
N ALA A 36 -7.00 12.53 -3.73
CA ALA A 36 -7.80 12.25 -2.54
C ALA A 36 -8.89 11.19 -2.77
N ASN A 37 -9.49 11.16 -3.97
CA ASN A 37 -10.47 10.12 -4.35
C ASN A 37 -9.81 8.77 -4.63
N ILE A 38 -8.55 8.80 -5.05
CA ILE A 38 -7.78 7.64 -5.46
C ILE A 38 -7.11 6.94 -4.28
N GLU A 39 -6.84 7.61 -3.16
CA GLU A 39 -6.16 7.02 -2.00
C GLU A 39 -7.08 6.35 -0.97
N ASN A 40 -8.39 6.53 -1.10
CA ASN A 40 -9.39 6.02 -0.17
C ASN A 40 -10.19 4.85 -0.76
N ILE A 41 -10.79 4.04 0.13
CA ILE A 41 -11.79 3.06 -0.30
C ILE A 41 -13.07 3.77 -0.68
N GLU A 42 -13.59 3.40 -1.85
CA GLU A 42 -14.89 3.86 -2.31
C GLU A 42 -15.84 2.68 -2.49
N LYS A 43 -17.03 2.75 -1.88
CA LYS A 43 -18.11 1.84 -2.21
C LYS A 43 -18.79 2.32 -3.48
N LEU A 44 -18.80 1.48 -4.51
CA LEU A 44 -19.27 1.88 -5.82
C LEU A 44 -20.79 1.71 -5.89
N ASN A 45 -21.49 2.77 -6.29
CA ASN A 45 -22.92 2.72 -6.56
C ASN A 45 -23.20 2.20 -7.98
N ILE A 46 -22.73 0.98 -8.27
CA ILE A 46 -22.89 0.31 -9.55
C ILE A 46 -23.48 -1.09 -9.35
N ASP A 47 -24.50 -1.42 -10.14
CA ASP A 47 -25.12 -2.75 -10.17
C ASP A 47 -24.45 -3.60 -11.26
N LEU A 48 -23.36 -4.28 -10.90
CA LEU A 48 -22.60 -5.09 -11.86
C LEU A 48 -23.37 -6.33 -12.35
N ASN A 49 -24.43 -6.77 -11.65
CA ASN A 49 -25.25 -7.88 -12.14
C ASN A 49 -25.94 -7.56 -13.47
N LYS A 50 -26.37 -6.30 -13.66
CA LYS A 50 -27.02 -5.84 -14.90
C LYS A 50 -26.04 -5.59 -16.05
N VAL A 51 -24.74 -5.60 -15.77
CA VAL A 51 -23.70 -5.35 -16.77
C VAL A 51 -23.26 -6.67 -17.42
N LYS A 52 -23.48 -6.78 -18.74
CA LYS A 52 -23.03 -7.95 -19.53
C LYS A 52 -21.50 -8.02 -19.61
N ASN A 53 -20.85 -6.97 -20.13
CA ASN A 53 -19.40 -6.87 -20.21
C ASN A 53 -18.82 -6.03 -19.05
N LYS A 54 -18.68 -6.67 -17.89
CA LYS A 54 -18.22 -6.01 -16.65
C LYS A 54 -16.84 -5.39 -16.80
N LYS A 55 -15.91 -6.08 -17.45
CA LYS A 55 -14.53 -5.60 -17.64
C LYS A 55 -14.48 -4.30 -18.46
N GLN A 56 -15.18 -4.25 -19.60
CA GLN A 56 -15.22 -3.05 -20.44
C GLN A 56 -15.92 -1.89 -19.73
N PHE A 57 -17.07 -2.16 -19.10
CA PHE A 57 -17.79 -1.16 -18.31
C PHE A 57 -16.94 -0.56 -17.20
N LEU A 58 -16.25 -1.40 -16.42
CA LEU A 58 -15.38 -0.95 -15.33
C LEU A 58 -14.20 -0.14 -15.83
N LYS A 59 -13.64 -0.48 -16.99
CA LYS A 59 -12.59 0.32 -17.65
C LYS A 59 -13.10 1.72 -18.00
N GLU A 60 -14.24 1.81 -18.66
CA GLU A 60 -14.85 3.10 -19.04
C GLU A 60 -15.24 3.93 -17.81
N TRP A 61 -15.86 3.29 -16.82
CA TRP A 61 -16.23 3.91 -15.56
C TRP A 61 -15.01 4.44 -14.81
N PHE A 62 -13.93 3.65 -14.68
CA PHE A 62 -12.73 4.08 -13.99
C PHE A 62 -12.06 5.27 -14.70
N LEU A 63 -11.96 5.20 -16.03
CA LEU A 63 -11.43 6.32 -16.82
C LEU A 63 -12.26 7.58 -16.60
N LYS A 64 -13.59 7.51 -16.77
CA LYS A 64 -14.47 8.67 -16.63
C LYS A 64 -14.37 9.35 -15.26
N ASN A 65 -14.25 8.57 -14.18
CA ASN A 65 -14.29 9.11 -12.81
C ASN A 65 -12.91 9.49 -12.24
N TYR A 66 -11.84 8.81 -12.66
CA TYR A 66 -10.51 8.98 -12.05
C TYR A 66 -9.39 9.33 -13.01
N LEU A 67 -9.57 9.26 -14.35
CA LEU A 67 -8.49 9.51 -15.31
C LEU A 67 -8.97 10.29 -16.54
N LYS A 68 -8.54 11.55 -16.69
CA LYS A 68 -8.98 12.47 -17.76
C LYS A 68 -8.39 12.22 -19.17
N SER A 69 -8.14 10.96 -19.55
CA SER A 69 -7.77 10.49 -20.91
C SER A 69 -6.29 10.64 -21.32
N ALA A 70 -5.73 9.49 -21.74
CA ALA A 70 -4.44 9.20 -22.43
C ALA A 70 -3.68 8.00 -21.82
N GLN A 71 -4.06 7.52 -20.63
CA GLN A 71 -3.33 6.46 -19.96
C GLN A 71 -3.73 5.07 -20.45
N LYS A 72 -2.73 4.20 -20.65
CA LYS A 72 -2.95 2.79 -20.92
C LYS A 72 -3.30 2.09 -19.61
N LEU A 73 -4.58 1.75 -19.48
CA LEU A 73 -5.13 0.99 -18.37
C LEU A 73 -5.34 -0.47 -18.80
N SER A 74 -4.85 -1.41 -18.00
CA SER A 74 -5.14 -2.83 -18.12
C SER A 74 -6.02 -3.29 -16.96
N ILE A 75 -6.97 -4.19 -17.26
CA ILE A 75 -7.80 -4.85 -16.24
C ILE A 75 -7.60 -6.35 -16.35
N LYS A 76 -7.25 -6.99 -15.23
CA LYS A 76 -7.22 -8.44 -15.08
C LYS A 76 -8.35 -8.87 -14.16
N GLU A 77 -9.10 -9.89 -14.58
CA GLU A 77 -10.20 -10.44 -13.80
C GLU A 77 -9.74 -11.71 -13.06
N ILE A 78 -10.00 -11.77 -11.77
CA ILE A 78 -9.72 -12.92 -10.91
C ILE A 78 -11.04 -13.34 -10.27
N LYS A 79 -11.53 -14.52 -10.64
CA LYS A 79 -12.76 -15.09 -10.08
C LYS A 79 -12.43 -15.97 -8.88
N ASN A 80 -13.18 -15.81 -7.81
CA ASN A 80 -13.16 -16.69 -6.67
C ASN A 80 -14.59 -17.16 -6.36
N ASP A 81 -14.93 -18.37 -6.83
CA ASP A 81 -16.27 -18.93 -6.69
C ASP A 81 -16.58 -19.33 -5.24
N ILE A 82 -15.59 -19.82 -4.50
CA ILE A 82 -15.71 -20.20 -3.08
C ILE A 82 -16.27 -19.04 -2.23
N TYR A 83 -15.76 -17.83 -2.45
CA TYR A 83 -16.21 -16.65 -1.72
C TYR A 83 -17.26 -15.82 -2.47
N SER A 84 -17.67 -16.26 -3.67
CA SER A 84 -18.55 -15.49 -4.56
C SER A 84 -18.04 -14.06 -4.83
N VAL A 85 -16.72 -13.88 -4.89
CA VAL A 85 -16.06 -12.61 -5.16
C VAL A 85 -15.37 -12.64 -6.51
N VAL A 86 -15.42 -11.53 -7.23
CA VAL A 86 -14.61 -11.28 -8.41
C VAL A 86 -13.76 -10.05 -8.13
N VAL A 87 -12.46 -10.14 -8.39
CA VAL A 87 -11.52 -9.02 -8.27
C VAL A 87 -11.13 -8.58 -9.66
N TYR A 88 -11.25 -7.28 -9.93
CA TYR A 88 -10.73 -6.66 -11.13
C TYR A 88 -9.49 -5.84 -10.76
N GLU A 89 -8.31 -6.41 -11.00
CA GLU A 89 -7.03 -5.72 -10.82
C GLU A 89 -6.85 -4.71 -11.95
N ILE A 90 -6.72 -3.45 -11.59
CA ILE A 90 -6.52 -2.33 -12.50
C ILE A 90 -5.06 -1.91 -12.38
N SER A 91 -4.32 -1.98 -13.48
CA SER A 91 -2.94 -1.48 -13.56
C SER A 91 -2.87 -0.31 -14.53
N LEU A 92 -2.25 0.77 -14.08
CA LEU A 92 -2.00 1.97 -14.87
C LEU A 92 -0.56 1.94 -15.38
N SER A 93 -0.39 2.09 -16.68
CA SER A 93 0.93 2.30 -17.29
C SER A 93 1.08 3.77 -17.65
N TYR A 94 1.80 4.50 -16.80
CA TYR A 94 2.24 5.86 -17.06
C TYR A 94 3.63 6.08 -16.46
N ASP A 95 4.45 6.86 -17.16
CA ASP A 95 5.68 7.45 -16.64
C ASP A 95 5.30 8.81 -16.07
N SER A 96 5.00 8.87 -14.77
CA SER A 96 4.75 10.14 -14.10
C SER A 96 5.58 10.19 -12.82
N PRO A 97 6.21 11.33 -12.54
CA PRO A 97 6.89 11.58 -11.27
C PRO A 97 5.92 11.78 -10.10
N THR A 98 4.60 11.62 -10.32
CA THR A 98 3.60 11.78 -9.27
C THR A 98 3.50 10.53 -8.39
N SER A 99 3.29 10.74 -7.08
CA SER A 99 3.13 9.69 -6.06
C SER A 99 1.81 8.90 -6.17
N LEU A 100 1.14 8.95 -7.32
CA LEU A 100 -0.15 8.32 -7.53
C LEU A 100 0.00 6.79 -7.53
N ASN A 101 -0.94 6.08 -6.91
CA ASN A 101 -0.97 4.62 -6.96
C ASN A 101 -1.09 4.17 -8.43
N LYS A 102 -0.33 3.15 -8.81
CA LYS A 102 -0.40 2.56 -10.16
C LYS A 102 -1.29 1.33 -10.22
N LYS A 103 -1.65 0.78 -9.05
CA LYS A 103 -2.40 -0.46 -8.92
C LYS A 103 -3.63 -0.25 -8.04
N TYR A 104 -4.77 -0.68 -8.54
CA TYR A 104 -6.06 -0.66 -7.86
C TYR A 104 -6.74 -2.00 -8.00
N SER A 105 -7.71 -2.24 -7.12
CA SER A 105 -8.53 -3.44 -7.17
C SER A 105 -10.00 -3.06 -6.99
N ILE A 106 -10.84 -3.46 -7.93
CA ILE A 106 -12.29 -3.45 -7.73
C ILE A 106 -12.72 -4.81 -7.19
N ILE A 107 -13.23 -4.82 -5.96
CA ILE A 107 -13.73 -6.02 -5.29
C ILE A 107 -15.24 -6.10 -5.46
N TYR A 108 -15.70 -7.05 -6.27
CA TYR A 108 -17.12 -7.30 -6.51
C TYR A 108 -17.61 -8.55 -5.76
N ASN A 109 -18.51 -8.38 -4.79
CA ASN A 109 -19.20 -9.48 -4.13
C ASN A 109 -20.51 -9.78 -4.87
N ARG A 110 -20.56 -10.91 -5.59
CA ARG A 110 -21.72 -11.33 -6.38
C ARG A 110 -22.96 -11.61 -5.54
N LYS A 111 -22.78 -12.22 -4.36
CA LYS A 111 -23.89 -12.60 -3.48
C LYS A 111 -24.60 -11.38 -2.89
N LEU A 112 -23.82 -10.36 -2.50
CA LEU A 112 -24.36 -9.12 -1.91
C LEU A 112 -24.67 -8.04 -2.95
N ASN A 113 -24.25 -8.25 -4.20
CA ASN A 113 -24.23 -7.28 -5.29
C ASN A 113 -23.63 -5.94 -4.87
N THR A 114 -22.40 -5.99 -4.33
CA THR A 114 -21.70 -4.79 -3.86
C THR A 114 -20.29 -4.76 -4.41
N SER A 115 -19.86 -3.57 -4.82
CA SER A 115 -18.54 -3.33 -5.38
C SER A 115 -17.80 -2.28 -4.58
N PHE A 116 -16.49 -2.45 -4.45
CA PHE A 116 -15.61 -1.48 -3.81
C PHE A 116 -14.40 -1.24 -4.69
N LEU A 117 -13.99 0.02 -4.84
CA LEU A 117 -12.68 0.37 -5.36
C LEU A 117 -11.72 0.51 -4.19
N VAL A 118 -10.56 -0.14 -4.29
CA VAL A 118 -9.53 -0.09 -3.27
C VAL A 118 -8.16 0.19 -3.90
N PRO A 119 -7.35 1.09 -3.32
CA PRO A 119 -6.07 1.49 -3.91
C PRO A 119 -4.91 0.63 -3.44
N PHE A 120 -5.00 -0.67 -3.75
CA PHE A 120 -3.91 -1.60 -3.60
C PHE A 120 -3.91 -2.63 -4.74
N GLU A 121 -2.75 -3.26 -4.93
CA GLU A 121 -2.60 -4.49 -5.72
C GLU A 121 -3.16 -5.68 -4.93
N PHE A 122 -4.17 -6.36 -5.48
CA PHE A 122 -4.73 -7.52 -4.84
C PHE A 122 -3.69 -8.64 -4.70
N ASN A 123 -3.69 -9.30 -3.53
CA ASN A 123 -2.88 -10.47 -3.30
C ASN A 123 -3.79 -11.69 -3.08
N ARG A 124 -4.67 -11.63 -2.08
CA ARG A 124 -5.41 -12.83 -1.65
C ARG A 124 -6.74 -12.55 -0.97
N LEU A 125 -7.61 -13.54 -1.07
CA LEU A 125 -8.82 -13.69 -0.27
C LEU A 125 -8.67 -14.85 0.71
N PHE A 126 -9.14 -14.68 1.93
CA PHE A 126 -9.15 -15.75 2.94
C PHE A 126 -10.21 -15.46 4.00
N ARG A 127 -10.55 -16.46 4.81
CA ARG A 127 -11.45 -16.26 5.96
C ARG A 127 -10.68 -16.28 7.25
N CYS A 128 -10.98 -15.33 8.12
CA CYS A 128 -10.50 -15.30 9.50
C CYS A 128 -11.68 -14.89 10.39
N ASN A 129 -11.90 -15.62 11.49
CA ASN A 129 -13.02 -15.39 12.41
C ASN A 129 -14.39 -15.21 11.70
N LYS A 130 -14.71 -16.09 10.74
CA LYS A 130 -15.93 -16.06 9.91
C LYS A 130 -16.11 -14.83 9.00
N GLU A 131 -15.19 -13.88 9.02
CA GLU A 131 -15.19 -12.71 8.14
C GLU A 131 -14.33 -12.98 6.89
N LEU A 132 -14.77 -12.47 5.74
CA LEU A 132 -13.99 -12.54 4.51
C LEU A 132 -12.96 -11.41 4.53
N MET A 133 -11.69 -11.79 4.47
CA MET A 133 -10.55 -10.88 4.44
C MET A 133 -10.05 -10.72 3.01
N ILE A 134 -9.70 -9.49 2.64
CA ILE A 134 -9.11 -9.13 1.36
C ILE A 134 -7.76 -8.48 1.67
N GLY A 135 -6.67 -9.14 1.28
CA GLY A 135 -5.30 -8.67 1.48
C GLY A 135 -4.66 -8.19 0.18
N GLY A 136 -3.82 -7.15 0.28
CA GLY A 136 -3.11 -6.59 -0.87
C GLY A 136 -1.99 -5.63 -0.51
N TYR A 137 -1.22 -5.24 -1.52
CA TYR A 137 -0.04 -4.37 -1.41
C TYR A 137 -0.38 -2.95 -1.84
N LYS A 138 -0.19 -1.99 -0.93
CA LYS A 138 -0.31 -0.56 -1.19
C LYS A 138 1.07 0.00 -1.47
N GLU A 139 1.25 0.55 -2.67
CA GLU A 139 2.46 1.25 -3.06
C GLU A 139 2.49 2.64 -2.42
N SER A 140 3.66 3.09 -1.98
CA SER A 140 3.86 4.47 -1.55
C SER A 140 5.30 4.87 -1.78
N ARG A 141 5.50 5.80 -2.71
CA ARG A 141 6.82 6.20 -3.24
C ARG A 141 7.59 4.99 -3.78
N GLU A 142 8.56 4.51 -3.02
CA GLU A 142 9.50 3.45 -3.35
C GLU A 142 9.27 2.18 -2.51
N TYR A 143 8.32 2.23 -1.57
CA TYR A 143 8.00 1.15 -0.64
C TYR A 143 6.64 0.54 -0.96
N GLU A 144 6.45 -0.69 -0.49
CA GLU A 144 5.13 -1.29 -0.36
C GLU A 144 4.79 -1.62 1.07
N PHE A 145 3.53 -1.39 1.39
CA PHE A 145 2.91 -1.75 2.65
C PHE A 145 1.81 -2.77 2.40
N TYR A 146 1.49 -3.59 3.40
CA TYR A 146 0.39 -4.55 3.29
C TYR A 146 -0.84 -4.03 4.00
N GLN A 147 -2.00 -4.22 3.38
CA GLN A 147 -3.29 -3.89 3.97
C GLN A 147 -4.21 -5.10 3.93
N ILE A 148 -5.04 -5.23 4.96
CA ILE A 148 -6.12 -6.21 5.00
C ILE A 148 -7.42 -5.50 5.35
N TYR A 149 -8.44 -5.78 4.55
CA TYR A 149 -9.80 -5.33 4.79
C TYR A 149 -10.71 -6.52 5.09
N ALA A 150 -11.53 -6.38 6.12
CA ALA A 150 -12.61 -7.31 6.44
C ALA A 150 -13.90 -6.85 5.77
N LEU A 151 -14.54 -7.74 5.01
CA LEU A 151 -15.88 -7.52 4.45
C LEU A 151 -16.94 -7.99 5.44
N LYS A 152 -17.70 -7.04 6.00
CA LYS A 152 -18.81 -7.29 6.92
C LYS A 152 -19.99 -6.43 6.54
N ASN A 153 -21.19 -7.02 6.44
CA ASN A 153 -22.44 -6.30 6.19
C ASN A 153 -22.35 -5.24 5.07
N LYS A 154 -21.86 -5.64 3.89
CA LYS A 154 -21.71 -4.73 2.72
C LYS A 154 -20.79 -3.52 2.97
N THR A 155 -19.83 -3.66 3.89
CA THR A 155 -18.84 -2.63 4.25
C THR A 155 -17.45 -3.27 4.32
N LEU A 156 -16.43 -2.57 3.80
CA LEU A 156 -15.03 -2.92 3.98
C LEU A 156 -14.45 -2.14 5.15
N LYS A 157 -13.90 -2.85 6.14
CA LYS A 157 -13.21 -2.26 7.29
C LYS A 157 -11.73 -2.60 7.23
N LEU A 158 -10.86 -1.59 7.33
CA LEU A 158 -9.43 -1.78 7.46
C LEU A 158 -9.12 -2.46 8.81
N VAL A 159 -8.48 -3.63 8.75
CA VAL A 159 -8.13 -4.44 9.94
C VAL A 159 -6.64 -4.71 10.05
N MET A 160 -5.85 -4.33 9.04
CA MET A 160 -4.39 -4.29 9.09
C MET A 160 -3.87 -3.24 8.12
N ASP A 161 -2.87 -2.46 8.52
CA ASP A 161 -2.18 -1.48 7.69
C ASP A 161 -0.75 -1.32 8.16
N THR A 162 0.18 -2.01 7.49
CA THR A 162 1.57 -2.05 7.96
C THR A 162 2.26 -0.68 7.86
N SER A 163 1.72 0.27 7.10
CA SER A 163 2.26 1.64 7.03
C SER A 163 2.12 2.43 8.34
N LYS A 164 1.25 1.97 9.25
CA LYS A 164 0.95 2.62 10.53
C LYS A 164 1.66 1.97 11.72
N ASP A 165 2.47 0.96 11.46
CA ASP A 165 3.22 0.25 12.49
C ASP A 165 4.66 0.81 12.56
N CYS A 166 5.11 1.22 13.74
CA CYS A 166 6.38 1.93 13.94
C CYS A 166 6.46 3.31 13.23
N ASP A 167 7.55 4.06 13.44
CA ASP A 167 7.66 5.45 13.01
C ASP A 167 7.65 5.63 11.48
N TYR A 168 8.15 4.64 10.73
CA TYR A 168 8.18 4.66 9.26
C TYR A 168 7.42 3.52 8.58
N GLY A 169 6.56 2.80 9.32
CA GLY A 169 5.85 1.66 8.78
C GLY A 169 6.70 0.39 8.68
N ILE A 170 6.03 -0.76 8.63
CA ILE A 170 6.64 -2.04 8.26
C ILE A 170 6.50 -2.21 6.74
N LYS A 171 7.62 -2.02 6.05
CA LYS A 171 7.75 -2.18 4.60
C LYS A 171 7.80 -3.68 4.26
N VAL A 172 6.95 -4.12 3.33
CA VAL A 172 6.88 -5.51 2.86
C VAL A 172 7.41 -5.69 1.44
N GLY A 173 7.75 -4.58 0.77
CA GLY A 173 8.37 -4.56 -0.55
C GLY A 173 9.10 -3.25 -0.78
N TYR A 174 10.01 -3.26 -1.75
CA TYR A 174 10.85 -2.14 -2.11
C TYR A 174 11.23 -2.17 -3.59
N TYR A 175 10.99 -1.06 -4.29
CA TYR A 175 11.06 -0.99 -5.76
C TYR A 175 12.16 -0.10 -6.30
N ARG A 176 12.83 0.65 -5.43
CA ARG A 176 14.02 1.39 -5.78
C ARG A 176 15.23 0.58 -5.32
N ASN A 177 16.34 0.70 -6.03
CA ASN A 177 17.62 0.35 -5.42
C ASN A 177 17.99 1.55 -4.54
N ASP A 178 17.70 1.46 -3.24
CA ASP A 178 18.32 2.35 -2.26
C ASP A 178 19.82 2.09 -2.32
N GLU A 179 20.61 3.11 -2.02
CA GLU A 179 22.02 2.92 -1.78
C GLU A 179 22.23 1.97 -0.61
N CYS A 180 21.36 2.01 0.40
CA CYS A 180 21.58 1.28 1.64
C CYS A 180 20.91 -0.09 1.74
N LEU A 181 19.76 -0.33 1.10
CA LEU A 181 18.89 -1.47 1.39
C LEU A 181 18.18 -2.04 0.15
N GLU A 182 18.08 -3.38 0.10
CA GLU A 182 17.40 -4.11 -0.99
C GLU A 182 16.67 -5.34 -0.43
N TYR A 183 15.44 -5.60 -0.89
CA TYR A 183 14.65 -6.77 -0.49
C TYR A 183 14.80 -7.87 -1.53
N ILE A 184 14.99 -9.13 -1.12
CA ILE A 184 15.21 -10.25 -2.04
C ILE A 184 14.16 -11.34 -1.87
N PRO A 185 13.34 -11.59 -2.91
CA PRO A 185 13.08 -10.68 -4.05
C PRO A 185 12.51 -9.33 -3.56
N ASN A 186 12.28 -8.34 -4.44
CA ASN A 186 11.79 -6.97 -4.16
C ASN A 186 10.48 -6.86 -3.33
N ARG A 187 9.97 -7.98 -2.80
CA ARG A 187 8.84 -8.13 -1.90
C ARG A 187 9.02 -9.37 -1.03
N PHE A 188 8.61 -9.29 0.23
CA PHE A 188 8.51 -10.46 1.09
C PHE A 188 7.36 -11.38 0.65
N THR A 189 7.61 -12.68 0.74
CA THR A 189 6.60 -13.71 0.47
C THR A 189 5.56 -13.68 1.58
N CYS A 190 4.33 -13.33 1.25
CA CYS A 190 3.19 -13.32 2.15
C CYS A 190 2.49 -14.69 2.15
N SER A 191 2.33 -15.31 3.31
CA SER A 191 1.63 -16.58 3.49
C SER A 191 0.73 -16.58 4.72
N MET A 192 -0.25 -17.50 4.76
CA MET A 192 -0.99 -17.81 5.98
C MET A 192 -0.32 -19.03 6.59
N SER A 193 0.12 -18.93 7.85
CA SER A 193 0.66 -20.09 8.58
C SER A 193 -0.41 -20.82 9.37
N SER A 194 -1.47 -20.11 9.77
CA SER A 194 -2.71 -20.64 10.35
C SER A 194 -3.89 -19.78 9.88
N THR A 195 -5.11 -20.06 10.36
CA THR A 195 -6.30 -19.26 10.03
C THR A 195 -6.28 -17.85 10.62
N ASP A 196 -5.48 -17.62 11.65
CA ASP A 196 -5.36 -16.39 12.42
C ASP A 196 -3.93 -15.82 12.42
N GLN A 197 -3.03 -16.36 11.60
CA GLN A 197 -1.63 -15.91 11.50
C GLN A 197 -1.21 -15.71 10.05
N ILE A 198 -0.68 -14.52 9.77
CA ILE A 198 -0.05 -14.15 8.50
C ILE A 198 1.43 -13.95 8.74
N GLU A 199 2.24 -14.44 7.80
CA GLU A 199 3.68 -14.27 7.81
C GLU A 199 4.16 -13.62 6.53
N PHE A 200 5.16 -12.75 6.67
CA PHE A 200 5.94 -12.21 5.57
C PHE A 200 7.37 -12.68 5.76
N ILE A 201 7.89 -13.43 4.79
CA ILE A 201 9.23 -14.00 4.86
C ILE A 201 10.03 -13.53 3.66
N GLY A 202 11.25 -13.07 3.89
CA GLY A 202 12.17 -12.71 2.83
C GLY A 202 13.56 -12.41 3.35
N LYS A 203 14.41 -11.84 2.50
CA LYS A 203 15.75 -11.43 2.87
C LYS A 203 15.92 -9.94 2.64
N ILE A 204 16.66 -9.27 3.53
CA ILE A 204 17.07 -7.88 3.36
C ILE A 204 18.59 -7.87 3.23
N LYS A 205 19.10 -7.25 2.17
CA LYS A 205 20.52 -6.86 2.09
C LYS A 205 20.69 -5.46 2.65
N ASN A 206 21.69 -5.28 3.51
CA ASN A 206 22.15 -3.96 3.95
C ASN A 206 23.53 -3.70 3.36
N TYR A 207 23.69 -2.54 2.74
CA TYR A 207 24.91 -2.08 2.09
C TYR A 207 25.59 -0.93 2.85
N CYS A 208 24.84 -0.15 3.63
CA CYS A 208 25.37 0.97 4.40
C CYS A 208 25.77 0.59 5.81
N LYS A 209 26.83 1.24 6.33
CA LYS A 209 27.10 1.27 7.77
C LYS A 209 26.14 2.27 8.42
N VAL A 210 25.95 2.16 9.73
CA VAL A 210 25.12 3.11 10.49
C VAL A 210 25.67 4.53 10.26
N ASN A 211 24.81 5.44 9.81
CA ASN A 211 25.11 6.85 9.51
C ASN A 211 26.13 7.10 8.38
N VAL A 212 26.30 6.14 7.44
CA VAL A 212 27.22 6.30 6.32
C VAL A 212 26.56 5.81 5.04
N ASP A 213 26.45 6.68 4.04
CA ASP A 213 25.92 6.34 2.71
C ASP A 213 26.82 5.33 1.99
N ARG A 214 26.25 4.57 1.05
CA ARG A 214 27.01 3.54 0.33
C ARG A 214 28.01 4.22 -0.59
N ASN A 215 29.25 3.75 -0.60
CA ASN A 215 30.14 4.08 -1.71
C ASN A 215 29.55 3.44 -2.99
N VAL A 216 29.39 4.22 -4.06
CA VAL A 216 28.82 3.76 -5.33
C VAL A 216 29.55 2.52 -5.87
N ASN A 217 30.84 2.36 -5.55
CA ASN A 217 31.68 1.24 -5.96
C ASN A 217 31.50 -0.04 -5.11
N ASP A 218 30.88 0.06 -3.93
CA ASP A 218 30.64 -1.09 -3.05
C ASP A 218 29.38 -1.85 -3.48
N LEU A 219 29.57 -2.81 -4.38
CA LEU A 219 28.48 -3.64 -4.93
C LEU A 219 28.12 -4.86 -4.05
N LYS A 220 28.89 -5.10 -2.98
CA LYS A 220 28.66 -6.24 -2.07
C LYS A 220 27.89 -5.78 -0.82
N PRO A 221 26.83 -6.50 -0.42
CA PRO A 221 26.13 -6.18 0.82
C PRO A 221 27.03 -6.45 2.04
N LEU A 222 26.96 -5.58 3.03
CA LEU A 222 27.64 -5.76 4.33
C LEU A 222 26.99 -6.91 5.11
N THR A 223 25.66 -7.00 5.08
CA THR A 223 24.92 -8.07 5.75
C THR A 223 23.71 -8.50 4.93
N ILE A 224 23.32 -9.76 5.08
CA ILE A 224 22.07 -10.30 4.55
C ILE A 224 21.29 -10.90 5.71
N THR A 225 20.10 -10.38 5.96
CA THR A 225 19.27 -10.78 7.10
C THR A 225 18.01 -11.51 6.61
N ASN A 226 17.83 -12.76 7.06
CA ASN A 226 16.57 -13.47 6.91
C ASN A 226 15.52 -12.81 7.82
N THR A 227 14.48 -12.27 7.20
CA THR A 227 13.47 -11.46 7.86
C THR A 227 12.14 -12.19 7.85
N LYS A 228 11.49 -12.22 9.02
CA LYS A 228 10.19 -12.80 9.29
C LYS A 228 9.35 -11.79 10.06
N ILE A 229 8.24 -11.40 9.46
CA ILE A 229 7.22 -10.54 10.09
C ILE A 229 5.98 -11.39 10.32
N ILE A 230 5.47 -11.39 11.54
CA ILE A 230 4.32 -12.21 11.93
C ILE A 230 3.22 -11.30 12.43
N TYR A 231 2.02 -11.45 11.87
CA TYR A 231 0.81 -10.83 12.39
C TYR A 231 -0.14 -11.92 12.87
N LYS A 232 -0.73 -11.71 14.05
CA LYS A 232 -1.83 -12.53 14.56
C LYS A 232 -3.11 -11.73 14.65
N TYR A 233 -4.23 -12.36 14.33
CA TYR A 233 -5.54 -11.74 14.44
C TYR A 233 -5.99 -11.73 15.91
N SER A 234 -6.32 -10.54 16.41
CA SER A 234 -6.91 -10.37 17.74
C SER A 234 -8.42 -10.29 17.60
N ASN A 235 -9.13 -11.32 18.07
CA ASN A 235 -10.60 -11.32 18.10
C ASN A 235 -11.16 -10.15 18.94
N ILE A 236 -10.53 -9.85 20.08
CA ILE A 236 -10.94 -8.77 21.00
C ILE A 236 -10.86 -7.41 20.31
N LYS A 237 -9.74 -7.12 19.64
CA LYS A 237 -9.54 -5.84 18.94
C LYS A 237 -10.08 -5.84 17.50
N SER A 238 -10.53 -7.00 17.01
CA SER A 238 -10.96 -7.23 15.63
C SER A 238 -9.97 -6.69 14.59
N LYS A 239 -8.67 -6.89 14.83
CA LYS A 239 -7.57 -6.42 13.97
C LYS A 239 -6.37 -7.35 14.01
N TRP A 240 -5.56 -7.31 12.98
CA TRP A 240 -4.26 -7.96 12.95
C TRP A 240 -3.25 -7.14 13.74
N ILE A 241 -2.41 -7.83 14.52
CA ILE A 241 -1.43 -7.20 15.43
C ILE A 241 -0.07 -7.84 15.18
N LEU A 242 0.94 -6.99 15.10
CA LEU A 242 2.34 -7.42 15.02
C LEU A 242 2.68 -8.30 16.23
N HIS A 243 3.18 -9.50 15.96
CA HIS A 243 3.53 -10.49 16.97
C HIS A 243 5.00 -10.34 17.38
N LYS A 244 5.28 -10.55 18.67
CA LYS A 244 6.63 -10.44 19.26
C LYS A 244 7.67 -11.40 18.66
N GLY A 245 7.23 -12.48 18.03
CA GLY A 245 8.11 -13.41 17.31
C GLY A 245 8.61 -12.91 15.95
N SER A 246 8.25 -11.69 15.55
CA SER A 246 8.82 -11.04 14.36
C SER A 246 10.26 -10.62 14.65
N ASN A 247 11.16 -10.82 13.68
CA ASN A 247 12.54 -10.34 13.77
C ASN A 247 12.80 -9.11 12.88
N TYR A 248 11.73 -8.49 12.39
CA TYR A 248 11.81 -7.22 11.66
C TYR A 248 12.23 -6.11 12.61
N LYS A 249 13.32 -5.43 12.26
CA LYS A 249 13.69 -4.18 12.93
C LYS A 249 12.91 -3.06 12.27
N CYS A 250 12.11 -2.35 13.06
CA CYS A 250 11.53 -1.09 12.63
C CYS A 250 12.64 -0.05 12.44
N TRP A 251 12.44 0.81 11.46
CA TRP A 251 13.41 1.81 11.01
C TRP A 251 13.09 3.12 11.67
#